data_AF-A0A356X5W1-F1
#
_entry.id   AF-A0A356X5W1-F1
#
_cell.length_a   1.000
_cell.length_b   1.000
_cell.length_c   1.000
_cell.angle_alpha   90.00
_cell.angle_beta   90.00
_cell.angle_gamma   90.00
#
_symmetry.space_group_name_H-M   'P 1'
#
loop_
_entity.id
_entity.type
_entity.pdbx_description
1 polymer ?
#
loop_
_entity_poly.entity_id
_entity_poly.type
_entity_poly.pdbx_seq_one_letter_code
_entity_poly.pdbx_strand_id
1 'polypeptide(L)'
;KVKMLAKYDRVALPVVDSDGVLVGIVTADDVIDVAEEETTEDMQKMAGMDALDDYYSQSSIFDLVKKRLWWLIVLFVGQILTAIAMGGYEEILQKVVALSFFVPLIISSGGNSGSQAATLVIRAR
;
A
#
# COMPACT_ATOMS: atom_id res chain seq x y z
N LYS A 1 -15.70 6.88 -12.08
CA LYS A 1 -17.18 6.97 -12.00
C LYS A 1 -17.64 7.52 -10.65
N VAL A 2 -17.03 7.06 -9.55
CA VAL A 2 -17.22 7.56 -8.17
C VAL A 2 -17.15 9.09 -8.04
N LYS A 3 -16.07 9.72 -8.55
CA LYS A 3 -15.89 11.19 -8.51
C LYS A 3 -17.01 11.99 -9.23
N MET A 4 -17.76 11.38 -10.17
CA MET A 4 -18.84 12.07 -10.90
C MET A 4 -20.17 12.06 -10.15
N LEU A 5 -20.54 10.95 -9.50
CA LEU A 5 -21.75 10.88 -8.66
C LEU A 5 -21.64 11.83 -7.47
N ALA A 6 -20.51 11.77 -6.75
CA ALA A 6 -20.25 12.61 -5.58
C ALA A 6 -20.18 14.11 -5.93
N LYS A 7 -19.63 14.47 -7.10
CA LYS A 7 -19.51 15.87 -7.54
C LYS A 7 -20.86 16.51 -7.90
N TYR A 8 -21.80 15.73 -8.44
CA TYR A 8 -23.07 16.25 -8.95
C TYR A 8 -24.28 15.86 -8.11
N ASP A 9 -24.05 15.24 -6.94
CA ASP A 9 -25.08 14.82 -5.97
C ASP A 9 -26.23 14.06 -6.64
N ARG A 10 -25.87 13.08 -7.48
CA ARG A 10 -26.81 12.24 -8.24
C ARG A 10 -26.95 10.88 -7.58
N VAL A 11 -28.16 10.31 -7.64
CA VAL A 11 -28.45 8.97 -7.10
C VAL A 11 -28.12 7.87 -8.12
N ALA A 12 -28.03 8.22 -9.41
CA ALA A 12 -27.63 7.29 -10.47
C ALA A 12 -26.99 8.05 -11.64
N LEU A 13 -26.11 7.38 -12.39
CA LEU A 13 -25.53 7.85 -13.65
C LEU A 13 -25.92 6.91 -14.80
N PRO A 14 -26.40 7.45 -15.93
CA PRO A 14 -26.58 6.66 -17.14
C PRO A 14 -25.23 6.23 -17.73
N VAL A 15 -25.16 4.98 -18.17
CA VAL A 15 -24.03 4.44 -18.94
C VAL A 15 -24.47 4.36 -20.40
N VAL A 16 -23.69 4.99 -21.27
CA VAL A 16 -23.92 4.99 -22.72
C VAL A 16 -22.80 4.25 -23.43
N ASP A 17 -23.09 3.66 -24.59
CA ASP A 17 -22.08 3.11 -25.48
C ASP A 17 -21.36 4.20 -26.30
N SER A 18 -20.45 3.78 -27.20
CA SER A 18 -19.69 4.69 -28.06
C SER A 18 -20.55 5.51 -29.02
N ASP A 19 -21.76 5.05 -29.33
CA ASP A 19 -22.71 5.72 -30.22
C ASP A 19 -23.68 6.63 -29.43
N GLY A 20 -23.50 6.74 -28.10
CA GLY A 20 -24.32 7.55 -27.22
C GLY A 20 -25.65 6.90 -26.84
N VAL A 21 -25.83 5.61 -27.13
CA VAL A 21 -27.04 4.86 -26.79
C VAL A 21 -26.99 4.44 -25.32
N LEU A 22 -28.09 4.67 -24.58
CA LEU A 22 -28.19 4.25 -23.19
C LEU A 22 -28.20 2.71 -23.09
N VAL A 23 -27.18 2.17 -22.42
CA VAL A 23 -27.03 0.71 -22.20
C VAL A 23 -27.29 0.30 -20.75
N GLY A 24 -27.35 1.25 -19.81
CA GLY A 24 -27.67 0.95 -18.42
C GLY A 24 -27.54 2.15 -17.49
N ILE A 25 -27.61 1.88 -16.20
CA ILE A 25 -27.40 2.86 -15.13
C ILE A 25 -26.44 2.29 -14.09
N VAL A 26 -25.70 3.15 -13.41
CA VAL A 26 -24.92 2.83 -12.21
C VAL A 26 -25.50 3.65 -11.07
N THR A 27 -25.84 3.01 -9.96
CA THR A 27 -26.46 3.67 -8.81
C THR A 27 -25.41 4.11 -7.78
N ALA A 28 -25.82 4.95 -6.84
CA ALA A 28 -24.92 5.49 -5.82
C ALA A 28 -24.40 4.42 -4.84
N ASP A 29 -25.19 3.38 -4.54
CA ASP A 29 -24.80 2.22 -3.74
C ASP A 29 -23.67 1.42 -4.38
N ASP A 30 -23.79 1.05 -5.67
CA ASP A 30 -22.70 0.37 -6.42
C ASP A 30 -21.38 1.15 -6.36
N VAL A 31 -21.46 2.48 -6.33
CA VAL A 31 -20.31 3.37 -6.30
C VAL A 31 -19.69 3.51 -4.92
N ILE A 32 -20.49 3.42 -3.86
CA ILE A 32 -19.99 3.41 -2.48
C ILE A 32 -19.22 2.13 -2.22
N ASP A 33 -19.76 0.98 -2.65
CA ASP A 33 -19.11 -0.33 -2.47
C ASP A 33 -17.74 -0.36 -3.17
N VAL A 34 -17.68 0.07 -4.43
CA VAL A 34 -16.40 0.17 -5.17
C VAL A 34 -15.42 1.13 -4.51
N ALA A 35 -15.89 2.25 -3.94
CA ALA A 35 -15.00 3.19 -3.26
C ALA A 35 -14.40 2.59 -1.96
N GLU A 36 -15.15 1.76 -1.24
CA GLU A 36 -14.65 1.04 -0.06
C GLU A 36 -13.66 -0.06 -0.44
N GLU A 37 -13.92 -0.79 -1.52
CA GLU A 37 -12.99 -1.78 -2.09
C GLU A 37 -11.68 -1.13 -2.53
N GLU A 38 -11.74 -0.05 -3.32
CA GLU A 38 -10.54 0.69 -3.77
C GLU A 38 -9.73 1.21 -2.57
N THR A 39 -10.41 1.73 -1.54
CA THR A 39 -9.74 2.22 -0.32
C THR A 39 -9.03 1.08 0.42
N THR A 40 -9.67 -0.09 0.49
CA THR A 40 -9.10 -1.28 1.14
C THR A 40 -7.90 -1.82 0.35
N GLU A 41 -8.01 -1.89 -0.97
CA GLU A 41 -6.94 -2.27 -1.88
C GLU A 41 -5.72 -1.37 -1.73
N ASP A 42 -5.92 -0.05 -1.74
CA ASP A 42 -4.85 0.93 -1.56
C ASP A 42 -4.18 0.81 -0.19
N MET A 43 -4.95 0.56 0.88
CA MET A 43 -4.40 0.31 2.21
C MET A 43 -3.52 -0.95 2.25
N GLN A 44 -3.94 -2.04 1.60
CA GLN A 44 -3.18 -3.29 1.54
C GLN A 44 -1.88 -3.13 0.74
N LYS A 45 -1.94 -2.47 -0.43
CA LYS A 45 -0.77 -2.15 -1.24
C LYS A 45 0.21 -1.25 -0.50
N MET A 46 -0.28 -0.24 0.21
CA MET A 46 0.54 0.66 1.02
C MET A 46 1.24 -0.08 2.17
N ALA A 47 0.64 -1.15 2.70
CA ALA A 47 1.25 -2.00 3.72
C ALA A 47 2.31 -2.98 3.15
N GLY A 48 2.58 -2.96 1.84
CA GLY A 48 3.56 -3.85 1.20
C GLY A 48 3.04 -5.27 1.04
N MET A 49 1.78 -5.41 0.61
CA MET A 49 1.21 -6.68 0.17
C MET A 49 0.32 -6.50 -1.05
N ASP A 50 0.12 -7.56 -1.82
CA ASP A 50 -0.87 -7.55 -2.89
C ASP A 50 -2.28 -7.57 -2.30
N ALA A 51 -3.23 -6.98 -3.03
CA ALA A 51 -4.62 -6.91 -2.62
C ALA A 51 -5.24 -8.31 -2.52
N LEU A 52 -6.04 -8.55 -1.48
CA LEU A 52 -6.78 -9.81 -1.32
C LEU A 52 -7.93 -9.86 -2.34
N ASP A 53 -8.15 -11.05 -2.90
CA ASP A 53 -9.26 -11.26 -3.84
C ASP A 53 -10.60 -11.50 -3.10
N ASP A 54 -10.52 -11.98 -1.84
CA ASP A 54 -11.65 -12.26 -0.96
C ASP A 54 -11.43 -11.62 0.42
N TYR A 55 -12.48 -11.60 1.24
CA TYR A 55 -12.37 -11.19 2.63
C TYR A 55 -11.30 -12.01 3.39
N TYR A 56 -10.58 -11.35 4.30
CA TYR A 56 -9.53 -11.97 5.11
C TYR A 56 -10.00 -13.24 5.82
N SER A 57 -11.23 -13.25 6.36
CA SER A 57 -11.82 -14.39 7.07
C SER A 57 -12.13 -15.59 6.19
N GLN A 58 -12.18 -15.40 4.87
CA GLN A 58 -12.51 -16.42 3.87
C GLN A 58 -11.25 -16.90 3.13
N SER A 59 -10.19 -16.10 3.14
CA SER A 59 -8.91 -16.45 2.53
C SER A 59 -8.20 -17.58 3.27
N SER A 60 -7.64 -18.53 2.53
CA SER A 60 -6.80 -19.57 3.13
C SER A 60 -5.47 -18.98 3.60
N ILE A 61 -4.85 -19.62 4.61
CA ILE A 61 -3.51 -19.20 5.08
C ILE A 61 -2.48 -19.18 3.94
N PHE A 62 -2.59 -20.12 3.00
CA PHE A 62 -1.69 -20.20 1.86
C PHE A 62 -1.83 -18.99 0.93
N ASP A 63 -3.06 -18.53 0.69
CA ASP A 63 -3.32 -17.35 -0.14
C ASP A 63 -2.77 -16.08 0.54
N LEU A 64 -2.99 -15.94 1.85
CA LEU A 64 -2.45 -14.82 2.63
C LEU A 64 -0.91 -14.78 2.57
N VAL A 65 -0.25 -15.94 2.66
CA VAL A 65 1.22 -16.03 2.53
C VAL A 65 1.64 -15.63 1.13
N LYS A 66 0.98 -16.16 0.09
CA LYS A 66 1.31 -15.87 -1.31
C LYS A 66 1.21 -14.37 -1.63
N LYS A 67 0.17 -13.68 -1.13
CA LYS A 67 -0.05 -12.23 -1.32
C LYS A 67 1.02 -11.35 -0.66
N ARG A 68 1.79 -11.89 0.30
CA ARG A 68 2.86 -11.17 1.00
C ARG A 68 4.26 -11.61 0.57
N LEU A 69 4.42 -12.86 0.14
CA LEU A 69 5.73 -13.49 -0.05
C LEU A 69 6.62 -12.71 -1.02
N TRP A 70 6.06 -12.26 -2.15
CA TRP A 70 6.81 -11.48 -3.13
C TRP A 70 7.36 -10.17 -2.54
N TRP A 71 6.51 -9.39 -1.89
CA TRP A 71 6.91 -8.14 -1.23
C TRP A 71 7.92 -8.37 -0.10
N LEU A 72 7.73 -9.41 0.72
CA LEU A 72 8.66 -9.76 1.79
C LEU A 72 10.05 -10.12 1.23
N ILE A 73 10.13 -10.85 0.12
CA ILE A 73 11.40 -11.17 -0.54
C ILE A 73 12.09 -9.90 -1.03
N VAL A 74 11.37 -9.00 -1.71
CA VAL A 74 11.94 -7.74 -2.20
C VAL A 74 12.47 -6.88 -1.05
N LEU A 75 11.68 -6.73 0.02
CA LEU A 75 12.09 -6.00 1.22
C LEU A 75 13.29 -6.64 1.92
N PHE A 76 13.31 -7.97 2.00
CA PHE A 76 14.43 -8.72 2.59
C PHE A 76 15.73 -8.52 1.80
N VAL A 77 15.68 -8.56 0.46
CA VAL A 77 16.84 -8.24 -0.37
C VAL A 77 17.34 -6.81 -0.11
N GLY A 78 16.43 -5.85 0.03
CA GLY A 78 16.78 -4.48 0.45
C GLY A 78 17.47 -4.44 1.81
N GLN A 79 17.03 -5.24 2.78
CA GLN A 79 17.64 -5.35 4.10
C GLN A 79 19.04 -5.99 4.05
N ILE A 80 19.29 -6.94 3.15
CA ILE A 80 20.63 -7.52 2.94
C ILE A 80 21.62 -6.42 2.51
N LEU A 81 21.20 -5.48 1.66
CA LEU A 81 22.06 -4.36 1.25
C LEU A 81 22.49 -3.51 2.45
N THR A 82 21.60 -3.31 3.43
CA THR A 82 21.93 -2.63 4.69
C THR A 82 23.00 -3.40 5.47
N ALA A 83 22.88 -4.71 5.58
CA ALA A 83 23.87 -5.55 6.27
C ALA A 83 25.25 -5.48 5.60
N ILE A 84 25.28 -5.53 4.26
CA ILE A 84 26.53 -5.38 3.47
C ILE A 84 27.15 -4.00 3.72
N ALA A 85 26.35 -2.93 3.70
CA ALA A 85 26.82 -1.58 3.98
C ALA A 85 27.39 -1.45 5.40
N MET A 86 26.73 -2.05 6.40
CA MET A 86 27.22 -2.08 7.79
C MET A 86 28.54 -2.84 7.93
N GLY A 87 28.72 -3.94 7.20
CA GLY A 87 29.99 -4.70 7.19
C GLY A 87 31.20 -3.85 6.76
N GLY A 88 31.00 -2.87 5.89
CA GLY A 88 32.05 -1.92 5.50
C GLY A 88 32.53 -1.00 6.63
N TYR A 89 31.79 -0.91 7.74
CA TYR A 89 32.12 -0.08 8.91
C TYR A 89 32.52 -0.89 10.15
N GLU A 90 32.77 -2.19 10.00
CA GLU A 90 33.05 -3.10 11.12
C GLU A 90 34.21 -2.60 12.01
N GLU A 91 35.34 -2.18 11.43
CA GLU A 91 36.48 -1.68 12.21
C GLU A 91 36.15 -0.42 13.05
N ILE A 92 35.27 0.44 12.55
CA ILE A 92 34.85 1.66 13.26
C ILE A 92 33.91 1.29 14.41
N LEU A 93 32.97 0.38 14.17
CA LEU A 93 32.05 -0.12 15.17
C LEU A 93 32.78 -0.87 16.31
N GLN A 94 33.87 -1.58 16.00
CA GLN A 94 34.72 -2.21 17.01
C GLN A 94 35.47 -1.17 17.89
N LYS A 95 35.88 -0.03 17.32
CA LYS A 95 36.53 1.05 18.08
C LYS A 95 35.55 1.81 18.97
N VAL A 96 34.31 2.01 18.51
CA VAL A 96 33.28 2.74 19.23
C VAL A 96 31.95 1.98 19.18
N VAL A 97 31.82 0.99 20.06
CA VAL A 97 30.63 0.15 20.16
C VAL A 97 29.35 0.96 20.37
N ALA A 98 29.44 2.11 21.05
CA ALA A 98 28.31 2.99 21.30
C ALA A 98 27.62 3.50 20.02
N LEU A 99 28.32 3.55 18.87
CA LEU A 99 27.71 3.93 17.58
C LEU A 99 26.62 2.93 17.15
N SER A 100 26.76 1.66 17.53
CA SER A 100 25.76 0.63 17.20
C SER A 100 24.38 0.92 17.81
N PHE A 101 24.30 1.65 18.93
CA PHE A 101 23.03 2.02 19.54
C PHE A 101 22.24 3.03 18.71
N PHE A 102 22.92 3.86 17.91
CA PHE A 102 22.28 4.86 17.05
C PHE A 102 21.76 4.28 15.74
N VAL A 103 22.31 3.14 15.28
CA VAL A 103 21.88 2.48 14.03
C VAL A 103 20.37 2.16 14.03
N PRO A 104 19.81 1.40 15.00
CA PRO A 104 18.37 1.11 15.00
C PRO A 104 17.53 2.38 15.19
N LEU A 105 18.01 3.37 15.96
CA LEU A 105 17.30 4.63 16.18
C LEU A 105 17.16 5.45 14.89
N ILE A 106 18.24 5.59 14.12
CA ILE A 106 18.24 6.33 12.85
C ILE A 106 17.37 5.61 11.81
N ILE A 107 17.52 4.28 11.68
CA ILE A 107 16.72 3.48 10.73
C ILE A 107 15.23 3.59 11.06
N SER A 108 14.85 3.44 12.34
CA SER A 108 13.46 3.52 12.77
C SER A 108 12.87 4.92 12.56
N SER A 109 13.61 5.97 12.91
CA SER A 109 13.16 7.37 12.70
C SER A 109 12.99 7.69 11.22
N GLY A 110 13.93 7.26 10.37
CA GLY A 110 13.84 7.39 8.92
C GLY A 110 12.65 6.64 8.33
N GLY A 111 12.42 5.41 8.77
CA GLY A 111 11.27 4.60 8.36
C GLY A 111 9.93 5.23 8.73
N ASN A 112 9.78 5.69 9.98
CA ASN A 112 8.56 6.35 10.44
C ASN A 112 8.28 7.65 9.67
N SER A 113 9.32 8.48 9.48
CA SER A 113 9.21 9.74 8.74
C SER A 113 8.88 9.50 7.27
N GLY A 114 9.51 8.50 6.64
CA GLY A 114 9.26 8.10 5.26
C GLY A 114 7.83 7.60 5.05
N SER A 115 7.32 6.76 5.95
CA SER A 115 5.94 6.27 5.90
C SER A 115 4.91 7.40 6.08
N GLN A 116 5.17 8.37 6.98
CA GLN A 116 4.30 9.54 7.14
C GLN A 116 4.27 10.38 5.86
N ALA A 117 5.44 10.67 5.27
CA ALA A 117 5.53 11.42 4.02
C ALA A 117 4.85 10.69 2.85
N ALA A 118 5.09 9.38 2.71
CA ALA A 118 4.47 8.56 1.67
C ALA A 118 2.94 8.55 1.80
N THR A 119 2.40 8.39 3.01
CA THR A 119 0.96 8.42 3.26
C THR A 119 0.33 9.74 2.82
N LEU A 120 0.96 10.88 3.17
CA LEU A 120 0.47 12.20 2.80
C LEU A 120 0.48 12.40 1.27
N VAL A 121 1.55 12.00 0.60
CA VAL A 121 1.68 12.15 -0.86
C VAL A 121 0.70 11.25 -1.61
N ILE A 122 0.51 10.01 -1.17
CA ILE A 122 -0.42 9.06 -1.81
C ILE A 122 -1.87 9.54 -1.65
N ARG A 123 -2.25 10.02 -0.45
CA ARG A 123 -3.61 10.47 -0.17
C ARG A 123 -3.95 11.88 -0.67
N ALA A 124 -2.97 12.65 -1.12
CA ALA A 124 -3.21 13.99 -1.68
C ALA A 124 -3.82 13.97 -3.11
N ARG A 125 -4.14 12.78 -3.66
CA ARG A 125 -4.65 12.57 -5.03
C ARG A 125 -6.18 12.39 -5.11
#